data_AF-A0A2Y9IHV2-F1
#
_entry.id   AF-A0A2Y9IHV2-F1
#
_cell.length_a   1.000
_cell.length_b   1.000
_cell.length_c   1.000
_cell.angle_alpha   90.00
_cell.angle_beta   90.00
_cell.angle_gamma   90.00
#
_symmetry.space_group_name_H-M   'P 1'
#
loop_
_entity.id
_entity.type
_entity.pdbx_description
1 polymer ?
#
loop_
_entity_poly.entity_id
_entity_poly.type
_entity_poly.pdbx_seq_one_letter_code
_entity_poly.pdbx_strand_id
1 'polypeptide(L)'
;MCHHSHKRLMACFQGQHGTDAERRYKKLPLTALAQNMQEASTQLEESLLGKMLETCGDAENQLALELTQHEVFVEREIVEPLCSIAEVEIPNIQKQRKQLAKLVLDWDSVRARWNQAHKSSGTNFQGLPSKIDTLKEEMDEAGNKVELCKDQLAADMYNFMAKEGEYGKFFVTLLEAQADYHRKALAVLEKALPEMRAHQDKWAEKPAFGTPLEEHLKRSGREIALPIEACVMLLLETGMKEEVSGALWPCLPPPTLHGLTAFQLQLP
;
A
#
# COMPACT_ATOMS: atom_id res chain seq x y z
N MET A 1 1.42 21.57 11.40
CA MET A 1 1.95 20.20 11.54
C MET A 1 0.92 19.16 11.16
N CYS A 2 -0.20 19.00 11.87
CA CYS A 2 -1.20 17.95 11.60
C CYS A 2 -1.69 17.88 10.13
N HIS A 3 -2.08 19.01 9.52
CA HIS A 3 -2.44 19.04 8.09
C HIS A 3 -1.33 18.56 7.15
N HIS A 4 -0.07 18.92 7.44
CA HIS A 4 1.05 18.51 6.61
C HIS A 4 1.35 17.03 6.78
N SER A 5 1.40 16.55 8.03
CA SER A 5 1.62 15.15 8.35
C SER A 5 0.53 14.26 7.76
N HIS A 6 -0.75 14.63 7.91
CA HIS A 6 -1.89 13.96 7.28
C HIS A 6 -1.72 13.82 5.77
N LYS A 7 -1.46 14.95 5.08
CA LYS A 7 -1.29 14.97 3.63
C LYS A 7 -0.10 14.13 3.16
N ARG A 8 1.01 14.14 3.90
CA ARG A 8 2.21 13.37 3.57
C ARG A 8 2.01 11.88 3.81
N LEU A 9 1.37 11.49 4.92
CA LEU A 9 1.06 10.08 5.21
C LEU A 9 0.13 9.48 4.16
N MET A 10 -0.94 10.19 3.76
CA MET A 10 -1.81 9.73 2.67
C MET A 10 -1.04 9.52 1.36
N ALA A 11 -0.04 10.36 1.07
CA ALA A 11 0.77 10.23 -0.13
C ALA A 11 1.74 9.03 -0.10
N CYS A 12 1.93 8.40 1.06
CA CYS A 12 2.72 7.17 1.18
C CYS A 12 1.91 5.91 0.86
N PHE A 13 0.57 5.99 0.81
CA PHE A 13 -0.27 4.86 0.43
C PHE A 13 -0.20 4.61 -1.07
N GLN A 14 -0.10 3.33 -1.43
CA GLN A 14 -0.19 2.83 -2.80
C GLN A 14 -1.64 2.55 -3.18
N GLY A 15 -2.47 2.18 -2.22
CA GLY A 15 -3.90 2.02 -2.37
C GLY A 15 -4.66 3.36 -2.43
N GLN A 16 -5.82 3.37 -3.07
CA GLN A 16 -6.70 4.56 -3.06
C GLN A 16 -7.22 4.81 -1.64
N HIS A 17 -7.01 6.02 -1.13
CA HIS A 17 -7.54 6.47 0.17
C HIS A 17 -9.08 6.52 0.18
N GLY A 18 -9.71 6.17 1.30
CA GLY A 18 -11.16 6.23 1.51
C GLY A 18 -11.99 5.18 0.77
N THR A 19 -11.36 4.17 0.16
CA THR A 19 -12.06 3.05 -0.47
C THR A 19 -12.01 1.80 0.39
N ASP A 20 -13.07 0.99 0.32
CA ASP A 20 -13.12 -0.32 0.98
C ASP A 20 -11.87 -1.17 0.71
N ALA A 21 -11.46 -1.96 1.70
CA ALA A 21 -10.26 -2.78 1.67
C ALA A 21 -10.20 -3.68 0.43
N GLU A 22 -11.34 -4.27 0.02
CA GLU A 22 -11.40 -5.16 -1.14
C GLU A 22 -11.14 -4.39 -2.45
N ARG A 23 -11.65 -3.16 -2.55
CA ARG A 23 -11.41 -2.30 -3.72
C ARG A 23 -9.97 -1.79 -3.77
N ARG A 24 -9.37 -1.54 -2.60
CA ARG A 24 -7.98 -1.12 -2.49
C ARG A 24 -7.05 -2.24 -2.97
N TYR A 25 -7.26 -3.45 -2.44
CA TYR A 25 -6.52 -4.65 -2.85
C TYR A 25 -6.54 -4.84 -4.36
N LYS A 26 -7.73 -4.81 -4.99
CA LYS A 26 -7.89 -5.02 -6.44
C LYS A 26 -7.22 -3.95 -7.32
N LYS A 27 -6.94 -2.76 -6.79
CA LYS A 27 -6.33 -1.65 -7.53
C LYS A 27 -4.82 -1.53 -7.33
N LEU A 28 -4.24 -2.31 -6.41
CA LEU A 28 -2.79 -2.29 -6.20
C LEU A 28 -2.07 -2.80 -7.45
N PRO A 29 -0.99 -2.11 -7.89
CA PRO A 29 -0.14 -2.60 -8.98
C PRO A 29 0.38 -4.02 -8.73
N LEU A 30 0.61 -4.37 -7.46
CA LEU A 30 1.08 -5.69 -7.04
C LEU A 30 0.06 -6.79 -7.32
N THR A 31 -1.23 -6.53 -7.07
CA THR A 31 -2.32 -7.47 -7.38
C THR A 31 -2.45 -7.68 -8.90
N ALA A 32 -2.28 -6.61 -9.68
CA ALA A 32 -2.28 -6.72 -11.14
C ALA A 32 -1.08 -7.54 -11.64
N LEU A 33 0.10 -7.37 -11.05
CA LEU A 33 1.28 -8.19 -11.36
C LEU A 33 1.02 -9.67 -11.03
N ALA A 34 0.47 -9.95 -9.85
CA ALA A 34 0.13 -11.30 -9.40
C ALA A 34 -0.84 -12.00 -10.36
N GLN A 35 -1.90 -11.31 -10.80
CA GLN A 35 -2.84 -11.85 -11.80
C GLN A 35 -2.15 -12.16 -13.12
N ASN A 36 -1.33 -11.25 -13.65
CA ASN A 36 -0.59 -11.50 -14.89
C ASN A 36 0.33 -12.73 -14.79
N MET A 37 1.00 -12.92 -13.64
CA MET A 37 1.84 -14.10 -13.40
C MET A 37 1.03 -15.40 -13.36
N GLN A 38 -0.13 -15.40 -12.69
CA GLN A 38 -1.01 -16.57 -12.65
C GLN A 38 -1.57 -16.91 -14.04
N GLU A 39 -2.03 -15.90 -14.79
CA GLU A 39 -2.51 -16.10 -16.17
C GLU A 39 -1.40 -16.63 -17.09
N ALA A 40 -0.17 -16.11 -16.96
CA ALA A 40 0.97 -16.61 -17.72
C ALA A 40 1.33 -18.06 -17.32
N SER A 41 1.23 -18.41 -16.03
CA SER A 41 1.46 -19.78 -15.56
C SER A 41 0.50 -20.77 -16.25
N THR A 42 -0.79 -20.44 -16.31
CA THR A 42 -1.78 -21.30 -16.97
C THR A 42 -1.54 -21.52 -18.46
N GLN A 43 -0.82 -20.63 -19.14
CA GLN A 43 -0.47 -20.79 -20.56
C GLN A 43 0.78 -21.66 -20.77
N LEU A 44 1.60 -21.83 -19.73
CA LEU A 44 2.90 -22.50 -19.76
C LEU A 44 2.84 -23.91 -19.15
N GLU A 45 1.70 -24.61 -19.33
CA GLU A 45 1.37 -25.88 -18.67
C GLU A 45 2.56 -26.85 -18.63
N GLU A 46 2.76 -27.47 -17.46
CA GLU A 46 3.83 -28.43 -17.15
C GLU A 46 5.29 -27.94 -17.21
N SER A 47 5.55 -26.65 -17.44
CA SER A 47 6.93 -26.11 -17.42
C SER A 47 7.41 -25.70 -16.01
N LEU A 48 8.74 -25.69 -15.80
CA LEU A 48 9.34 -25.07 -14.62
C LEU A 48 8.95 -23.60 -14.51
N LEU A 49 8.96 -22.86 -15.62
CA LEU A 49 8.63 -21.44 -15.63
C LEU A 49 7.18 -21.20 -15.19
N GLY A 50 6.23 -22.04 -15.61
CA GLY A 50 4.84 -22.01 -15.15
C GLY A 50 4.74 -22.14 -13.62
N LYS A 51 5.34 -23.20 -13.05
CA LYS A 51 5.34 -23.41 -11.58
C LYS A 51 6.01 -22.26 -10.80
N MET A 52 7.08 -21.70 -11.36
CA MET A 52 7.77 -20.54 -10.79
C MET A 52 6.88 -19.30 -10.80
N LEU A 53 6.16 -19.05 -11.88
CA LEU A 53 5.21 -17.94 -12.02
C LEU A 53 3.99 -18.12 -11.11
N GLU A 54 3.47 -19.34 -10.97
CA GLU A 54 2.37 -19.65 -10.04
C GLU A 54 2.76 -19.31 -8.60
N THR A 55 3.86 -19.88 -8.10
CA THR A 55 4.34 -19.64 -6.74
C THR A 55 4.64 -18.16 -6.49
N CYS A 56 5.23 -17.47 -7.46
CA CYS A 56 5.51 -16.04 -7.36
C CYS A 56 4.21 -15.22 -7.35
N GLY A 57 3.25 -15.52 -8.23
CA GLY A 57 1.97 -14.83 -8.28
C GLY A 57 1.19 -14.98 -6.96
N ASP A 58 1.21 -16.16 -6.35
CA ASP A 58 0.61 -16.40 -5.04
C ASP A 58 1.30 -15.58 -3.93
N ALA A 59 2.63 -15.53 -3.93
CA ALA A 59 3.39 -14.71 -2.99
C ALA A 59 3.06 -13.21 -3.16
N GLU A 60 3.01 -12.70 -4.40
CA GLU A 60 2.68 -11.30 -4.69
C GLU A 60 1.24 -10.94 -4.27
N ASN A 61 0.28 -11.85 -4.46
CA ASN A 61 -1.09 -11.68 -3.95
C ASN A 61 -1.13 -11.56 -2.42
N GLN A 62 -0.39 -12.43 -1.70
CA GLN A 62 -0.31 -12.35 -0.24
C GLN A 62 0.38 -11.06 0.22
N LEU A 63 1.45 -10.63 -0.44
CA LEU A 63 2.10 -9.34 -0.17
C LEU A 63 1.16 -8.15 -0.38
N ALA A 64 0.34 -8.19 -1.44
CA ALA A 64 -0.67 -7.15 -1.69
C ALA A 64 -1.75 -7.10 -0.60
N LEU A 65 -2.11 -8.27 -0.04
CA LEU A 65 -3.04 -8.36 1.08
C LEU A 65 -2.44 -7.76 2.36
N GLU A 66 -1.21 -8.12 2.70
CA GLU A 66 -0.49 -7.56 3.86
C GLU A 66 -0.34 -6.03 3.75
N LEU A 67 0.01 -5.51 2.56
CA LEU A 67 0.07 -4.08 2.30
C LEU A 67 -1.30 -3.40 2.49
N THR A 68 -2.36 -3.99 1.94
CA THR A 68 -3.72 -3.44 2.06
C THR A 68 -4.15 -3.35 3.52
N GLN A 69 -3.91 -4.42 4.31
CA GLN A 69 -4.25 -4.44 5.74
C GLN A 69 -3.49 -3.37 6.52
N HIS A 70 -2.19 -3.23 6.24
CA HIS A 70 -1.36 -2.18 6.83
C HIS A 70 -1.91 -0.78 6.52
N GLU A 71 -2.20 -0.48 5.26
CA GLU A 71 -2.71 0.83 4.85
C GLU A 71 -4.07 1.13 5.48
N VAL A 72 -5.00 0.17 5.51
CA VAL A 72 -6.32 0.32 6.16
C VAL A 72 -6.16 0.61 7.66
N PHE A 73 -5.24 -0.08 8.33
CA PHE A 73 -4.98 0.15 9.76
C PHE A 73 -4.42 1.55 10.00
N VAL A 74 -3.38 1.95 9.25
CA VAL A 74 -2.77 3.29 9.39
C VAL A 74 -3.78 4.39 9.06
N GLU A 75 -4.64 4.17 8.07
CA GLU A 75 -5.71 5.10 7.71
C GLU A 75 -6.65 5.36 8.89
N ARG A 76 -7.19 4.29 9.48
CA ARG A 76 -8.20 4.38 10.54
C ARG A 76 -7.62 4.87 11.87
N GLU A 77 -6.48 4.32 12.28
CA GLU A 77 -5.95 4.57 13.63
C GLU A 77 -5.10 5.84 13.72
N ILE A 78 -4.65 6.39 12.58
CA ILE A 78 -3.69 7.52 12.57
C ILE A 78 -4.16 8.65 11.66
N VAL A 79 -4.44 8.35 10.38
CA VAL A 79 -4.76 9.39 9.39
C VAL A 79 -6.10 10.07 9.72
N GLU A 80 -7.15 9.30 9.98
CA GLU A 80 -8.47 9.82 10.35
C GLU A 80 -8.44 10.69 11.63
N PRO A 81 -7.84 10.24 12.76
CA PRO A 81 -7.66 11.10 13.95
C PRO A 81 -6.87 12.38 13.68
N LEU A 82 -5.78 12.31 12.90
CA LEU A 82 -5.00 13.50 12.53
C LEU A 82 -5.80 14.47 11.67
N CYS A 83 -6.67 13.96 10.81
CA CYS A 83 -7.60 14.76 10.01
C CYS A 83 -8.61 15.48 10.91
N SER A 84 -9.24 14.76 11.84
CA SER A 84 -10.18 15.33 12.82
C SER A 84 -9.55 16.46 13.64
N ILE A 85 -8.31 16.28 14.11
CA ILE A 85 -7.57 17.33 14.83
C ILE A 85 -7.38 18.57 13.93
N ALA A 86 -6.99 18.35 12.68
CA ALA A 86 -6.68 19.42 11.74
C ALA A 86 -7.92 20.18 11.25
N GLU A 87 -9.04 19.49 11.06
CA GLU A 87 -10.25 20.03 10.43
C GLU A 87 -11.36 20.40 11.42
N VAL A 88 -11.32 19.86 12.65
CA VAL A 88 -12.37 20.08 13.66
C VAL A 88 -11.81 20.76 14.91
N GLU A 89 -10.87 20.12 15.63
CA GLU A 89 -10.42 20.61 16.94
C GLU A 89 -9.68 21.95 16.82
N ILE A 90 -8.68 22.05 15.93
CA ILE A 90 -7.90 23.28 15.74
C ILE A 90 -8.79 24.42 15.23
N PRO A 91 -9.62 24.26 14.18
CA PRO A 91 -10.49 25.33 13.70
C PRO A 91 -11.50 25.83 14.73
N ASN A 92 -12.03 24.96 15.59
CA ASN A 92 -12.94 25.35 16.66
C ASN A 92 -12.27 26.28 17.68
N ILE A 93 -11.06 25.94 18.13
CA ILE A 93 -10.26 26.80 19.04
C ILE A 93 -9.95 28.13 18.36
N GLN A 94 -9.56 28.11 17.07
CA GLN A 94 -9.29 29.34 16.32
C GLN A 94 -10.55 30.21 16.15
N LYS A 95 -11.72 29.61 15.96
CA LYS A 95 -13.01 30.32 15.86
C LYS A 95 -13.34 31.03 17.17
N GLN A 96 -13.22 30.34 18.31
CA GLN A 96 -13.45 30.94 19.61
C GLN A 96 -12.46 32.06 19.93
N ARG A 97 -11.18 31.87 19.59
CA ARG A 97 -10.17 32.93 19.73
C ARG A 97 -10.52 34.19 18.94
N LYS A 98 -11.01 34.04 17.70
CA LYS A 98 -11.49 35.17 16.88
C LYS A 98 -12.74 35.81 17.48
N GLN A 99 -13.66 35.01 18.01
CA GLN A 99 -14.85 35.51 18.69
C GLN A 99 -14.50 36.34 19.92
N LEU A 100 -13.56 35.87 20.75
CA LEU A 100 -13.07 36.61 21.91
C LEU A 100 -12.49 37.96 21.49
N ALA A 101 -11.66 38.01 20.44
CA ALA A 101 -11.11 39.26 19.94
C ALA A 101 -12.20 40.27 19.53
N LYS A 102 -13.28 39.79 18.90
CA LYS A 102 -14.44 40.63 18.57
C LYS A 102 -15.16 41.14 19.81
N LEU A 103 -15.45 40.27 20.78
CA LEU A 103 -16.15 40.65 22.01
C LEU A 103 -15.35 41.67 22.84
N VAL A 104 -14.02 41.54 22.85
CA VAL A 104 -13.14 42.52 23.51
C VAL A 104 -13.26 43.90 22.84
N LEU A 105 -13.25 43.97 21.50
CA LEU A 105 -13.45 45.24 20.79
C LEU A 105 -14.84 45.84 21.03
N ASP A 106 -15.88 45.00 21.04
CA ASP A 106 -17.26 45.44 21.30
C ASP A 106 -17.37 46.00 22.73
N TRP A 107 -16.78 45.34 23.71
CA TRP A 107 -16.74 45.80 25.10
C TRP A 107 -15.92 47.09 25.26
N ASP A 108 -14.75 47.20 24.63
CA ASP A 108 -13.92 48.43 24.66
C ASP A 108 -14.70 49.62 24.08
N SER A 109 -15.49 49.38 23.02
CA SER A 109 -16.36 50.39 22.41
C SER A 109 -17.49 50.84 23.34
N VAL A 110 -18.21 49.90 23.99
CA VAL A 110 -19.27 50.22 24.96
C VAL A 110 -18.70 50.95 26.18
N ARG A 111 -17.57 50.47 26.71
CA ARG A 111 -16.82 51.08 27.81
C ARG A 111 -16.39 52.50 27.49
N ALA A 112 -15.88 52.77 26.30
CA ALA A 112 -15.50 54.12 25.87
C ALA A 112 -16.70 55.07 25.85
N ARG A 113 -17.85 54.61 25.32
CA ARG A 113 -19.11 55.38 25.30
C ARG A 113 -19.62 55.67 26.71
N TRP A 114 -19.62 54.67 27.60
CA TRP A 114 -20.00 54.85 29.01
C TRP A 114 -19.07 55.85 29.71
N ASN A 115 -17.76 55.72 29.57
CA ASN A 115 -16.77 56.63 30.15
C ASN A 115 -16.98 58.09 29.69
N GLN A 116 -17.29 58.29 28.40
CA GLN A 116 -17.58 59.61 27.85
C GLN A 116 -18.86 60.20 28.44
N ALA A 117 -19.96 59.42 28.47
CA ALA A 117 -21.22 59.84 29.05
C ALA A 117 -21.09 60.18 30.55
N HIS A 118 -20.39 59.34 31.32
CA HIS A 118 -20.14 59.56 32.74
C HIS A 118 -19.30 60.82 33.01
N LYS A 119 -18.24 61.08 32.24
CA LYS A 119 -17.40 62.28 32.41
C LYS A 119 -18.14 63.57 32.04
N SER A 120 -19.00 63.52 31.03
CA SER A 120 -19.79 64.67 30.58
C SER A 120 -20.90 65.09 31.55
N SER A 121 -21.27 64.22 32.49
CA SER A 121 -22.31 64.47 33.49
C SER A 121 -21.92 65.52 34.54
N GLY A 122 -20.64 65.85 34.70
CA GLY A 122 -20.14 66.81 35.70
C GLY A 122 -20.07 68.28 35.24
N THR A 123 -20.16 68.55 33.93
CA THR A 123 -19.91 69.90 33.37
C THR A 123 -21.14 70.56 32.74
N ASN A 124 -22.21 69.83 32.43
CA ASN A 124 -23.48 70.37 31.95
C ASN A 124 -24.65 69.63 32.61
N PHE A 125 -25.51 70.36 33.30
CA PHE A 125 -26.70 69.89 34.02
C PHE A 125 -27.79 69.38 33.05
N GLN A 126 -27.52 68.30 32.31
CA GLN A 126 -28.51 67.64 31.43
C GLN A 126 -28.12 66.22 30.99
N GLY A 127 -27.20 65.53 31.68
CA GLY A 127 -27.07 64.09 31.54
C GLY A 127 -28.20 63.40 32.28
N LEU A 128 -29.20 62.83 31.58
CA LEU A 128 -30.25 62.03 32.24
C LEU A 128 -29.59 60.85 32.98
N PRO A 129 -29.74 60.71 34.30
CA PRO A 129 -29.16 59.61 35.08
C PRO A 129 -29.47 58.23 34.49
N SER A 130 -30.70 58.05 34.00
CA SER A 130 -31.16 56.81 33.36
C SER A 130 -30.33 56.37 32.15
N LYS A 131 -29.80 57.30 31.35
CA LYS A 131 -28.99 56.96 30.17
C LYS A 131 -27.58 56.47 30.55
N ILE A 132 -27.03 56.98 31.65
CA ILE A 132 -25.74 56.55 32.18
C ILE A 132 -25.88 55.15 32.77
N ASP A 133 -26.98 54.88 33.48
CA ASP A 133 -27.30 53.58 34.04
C ASP A 133 -27.49 52.52 32.94
N THR A 134 -28.23 52.81 31.87
CA THR A 134 -28.37 51.90 30.72
C THR A 134 -27.02 51.59 30.06
N LEU A 135 -26.16 52.59 29.85
CA LEU A 135 -24.82 52.36 29.27
C LEU A 135 -23.91 51.55 30.21
N LYS A 136 -24.13 51.63 31.52
CA LYS A 136 -23.42 50.81 32.50
C LYS A 136 -23.85 49.35 32.41
N GLU A 137 -25.16 49.10 32.34
CA GLU A 137 -25.71 47.76 32.15
C GLU A 137 -25.21 47.12 30.86
N GLU A 138 -25.22 47.86 29.74
CA GLU A 138 -24.67 47.38 28.46
C GLU A 138 -23.16 47.06 28.56
N MET A 139 -22.39 47.87 29.29
CA MET A 139 -20.96 47.65 29.50
C MET A 139 -20.73 46.39 30.34
N ASP A 140 -21.48 46.22 31.43
CA ASP A 140 -21.38 45.06 32.32
C ASP A 140 -21.80 43.78 31.57
N GLU A 141 -22.86 43.83 30.75
CA GLU A 141 -23.29 42.70 29.91
C GLU A 141 -22.24 42.33 28.85
N ALA A 142 -21.66 43.32 28.17
CA ALA A 142 -20.56 43.08 27.22
C ALA A 142 -19.32 42.49 27.93
N GLY A 143 -19.03 42.94 29.15
CA GLY A 143 -17.94 42.42 29.98
C GLY A 143 -18.16 40.96 30.37
N ASN A 144 -19.37 40.61 30.80
CA ASN A 144 -19.74 39.23 31.12
C ASN A 144 -19.58 38.30 29.91
N LYS A 145 -19.94 38.75 28.70
CA LYS A 145 -19.76 37.99 27.46
C LYS A 145 -18.27 37.74 27.15
N VAL A 146 -17.40 38.72 27.40
CA VAL A 146 -15.95 38.56 27.26
C VAL A 146 -15.42 37.50 28.21
N GLU A 147 -15.76 37.57 29.49
CA GLU A 147 -15.28 36.61 30.49
C GLU A 147 -15.77 35.18 30.19
N LEU A 148 -17.05 35.01 29.85
CA LEU A 148 -17.59 33.70 29.47
C LEU A 148 -16.89 33.10 28.24
N CYS A 149 -16.55 33.94 27.25
CA CYS A 149 -15.80 33.49 26.08
C CYS A 149 -14.35 33.14 26.41
N LYS A 150 -13.72 33.82 27.38
CA LYS A 150 -12.37 33.47 27.86
C LYS A 150 -12.37 32.12 28.56
N ASP A 151 -13.33 31.90 29.46
CA ASP A 151 -13.44 30.65 30.22
C ASP A 151 -13.67 29.46 29.27
N GLN A 152 -14.56 29.62 28.29
CA GLN A 152 -14.79 28.58 27.28
C GLN A 152 -13.53 28.31 26.44
N LEU A 153 -12.85 29.36 25.96
CA LEU A 153 -11.63 29.19 25.18
C LEU A 153 -10.53 28.51 26.00
N ALA A 154 -10.39 28.88 27.28
CA ALA A 154 -9.44 28.25 28.18
C ALA A 154 -9.78 26.76 28.38
N ALA A 155 -11.04 26.43 28.63
CA ALA A 155 -11.49 25.04 28.75
C ALA A 155 -11.17 24.22 27.49
N ASP A 156 -11.47 24.75 26.30
CA ASP A 156 -11.19 24.09 25.03
C ASP A 156 -9.69 23.89 24.80
N MET A 157 -8.86 24.89 25.13
CA MET A 157 -7.41 24.80 25.03
C MET A 157 -6.83 23.77 26.00
N TYR A 158 -7.30 23.72 27.25
CA TYR A 158 -6.86 22.72 28.22
C TYR A 158 -7.28 21.31 27.82
N ASN A 159 -8.51 21.13 27.33
CA ASN A 159 -8.98 19.85 26.82
C ASN A 159 -8.12 19.36 25.65
N PHE A 160 -7.74 20.25 24.73
CA PHE A 160 -6.86 19.93 23.62
C PHE A 160 -5.45 19.54 24.09
N MET A 161 -4.87 20.31 25.01
CA MET A 161 -3.56 20.03 25.58
C MET A 161 -3.53 18.71 26.37
N ALA A 162 -4.61 18.37 27.07
CA ALA A 162 -4.70 17.13 27.84
C ALA A 162 -4.57 15.88 26.95
N LYS A 163 -4.93 15.98 25.66
CA LYS A 163 -4.80 14.90 24.68
C LYS A 163 -3.42 14.81 24.03
N GLU A 164 -2.49 15.71 24.33
CA GLU A 164 -1.14 15.71 23.72
C GLU A 164 -0.42 14.36 23.87
N GLY A 165 -0.56 13.74 25.04
CA GLY A 165 -0.01 12.40 25.29
C GLY A 165 -0.65 11.32 24.42
N GLU A 166 -1.92 11.44 24.07
CA GLU A 166 -2.61 10.53 23.15
C GLU A 166 -2.13 10.74 21.71
N TYR A 167 -1.93 11.99 21.30
CA TYR A 167 -1.39 12.32 19.97
C TYR A 167 0.03 11.77 19.78
N GLY A 168 0.85 11.76 20.85
CA GLY A 168 2.16 11.12 20.84
C GLY A 168 2.10 9.62 20.51
N LYS A 169 1.04 8.92 20.94
CA LYS A 169 0.86 7.48 20.68
C LYS A 169 0.68 7.18 19.19
N PHE A 170 0.14 8.09 18.39
CA PHE A 170 -0.02 7.86 16.95
C PHE A 170 1.30 7.55 16.25
N PHE A 171 2.40 8.19 16.66
CA PHE A 171 3.72 7.94 16.06
C PHE A 171 4.29 6.59 16.50
N VAL A 172 4.00 6.17 17.74
CA VAL A 172 4.39 4.84 18.22
C VAL A 172 3.60 3.77 17.46
N THR A 173 2.27 3.90 17.41
CA THR A 173 1.39 3.00 16.67
C THR A 173 1.76 2.92 15.18
N LEU A 174 2.16 4.04 14.57
CA LEU A 174 2.63 4.05 13.18
C LEU A 174 3.86 3.14 12.99
N LEU A 175 4.88 3.33 13.83
CA LEU A 175 6.12 2.55 13.74
C LEU A 175 5.89 1.07 14.07
N GLU A 176 5.03 0.78 15.06
CA GLU A 176 4.64 -0.59 15.40
C GLU A 176 3.91 -1.27 14.22
N ALA A 177 2.95 -0.58 13.59
CA ALA A 177 2.23 -1.09 12.44
C ALA A 177 3.14 -1.32 11.23
N GLN A 178 4.12 -0.44 11.00
CA GLN A 178 5.12 -0.61 9.95
C GLN A 178 6.03 -1.81 10.22
N ALA A 179 6.51 -1.96 11.46
CA ALA A 179 7.35 -3.08 11.85
C ALA A 179 6.62 -4.42 11.72
N ASP A 180 5.34 -4.48 12.11
CA ASP A 180 4.50 -5.65 11.95
C ASP A 180 4.26 -6.00 10.48
N TYR A 181 3.87 -5.03 9.66
CA TYR A 181 3.72 -5.20 8.21
C TYR A 181 4.98 -5.77 7.56
N HIS A 182 6.14 -5.16 7.78
CA HIS A 182 7.38 -5.64 7.19
C HIS A 182 7.75 -7.06 7.65
N ARG A 183 7.45 -7.41 8.90
CA ARG A 183 7.67 -8.78 9.41
C ARG A 183 6.77 -9.79 8.71
N LYS A 184 5.48 -9.47 8.53
CA LYS A 184 4.52 -10.35 7.83
C LYS A 184 4.87 -10.50 6.35
N ALA A 185 5.21 -9.39 5.68
CA ALA A 185 5.69 -9.43 4.30
C ALA A 185 6.95 -10.28 4.13
N LEU A 186 7.91 -10.16 5.06
CA LEU A 186 9.09 -11.01 5.07
C LEU A 186 8.73 -12.49 5.25
N ALA A 187 7.81 -12.82 6.16
CA ALA A 187 7.38 -14.19 6.38
C ALA A 187 6.74 -14.83 5.12
N VAL A 188 6.01 -14.06 4.32
CA VAL A 188 5.50 -14.51 3.01
C VAL A 188 6.65 -14.89 2.07
N LEU A 189 7.67 -14.02 1.98
CA LEU A 189 8.85 -14.26 1.13
C LEU A 189 9.70 -15.45 1.62
N GLU A 190 9.90 -15.56 2.94
CA GLU A 190 10.63 -16.67 3.55
C GLU A 190 9.95 -18.02 3.34
N LYS A 191 8.63 -18.04 3.14
CA LYS A 191 7.89 -19.24 2.75
C LYS A 191 8.00 -19.54 1.25
N ALA A 192 7.84 -18.53 0.39
CA ALA A 192 7.81 -18.71 -1.07
C ALA A 192 9.18 -19.07 -1.65
N LEU A 193 10.27 -18.47 -1.16
CA LEU A 193 11.61 -18.67 -1.73
C LEU A 193 12.11 -20.13 -1.64
N PRO A 194 11.98 -20.85 -0.51
CA PRO A 194 12.32 -22.27 -0.45
C PRO A 194 11.49 -23.13 -1.40
N GLU A 195 10.21 -22.83 -1.57
CA GLU A 195 9.32 -23.54 -2.49
C GLU A 195 9.77 -23.38 -3.94
N MET A 196 10.07 -22.14 -4.36
CA MET A 196 10.63 -21.85 -5.69
C MET A 196 11.97 -22.56 -5.93
N ARG A 197 12.86 -22.60 -4.93
CA ARG A 197 14.13 -23.35 -5.02
C ARG A 197 13.89 -24.84 -5.16
N ALA A 198 12.93 -25.40 -4.42
CA ALA A 198 12.57 -26.80 -4.53
C ALA A 198 11.99 -27.15 -5.92
N HIS A 199 11.27 -26.23 -6.57
CA HIS A 199 10.85 -26.42 -7.96
C HIS A 199 12.04 -26.49 -8.92
N GLN A 200 13.04 -25.62 -8.75
CA GLN A 200 14.27 -25.65 -9.56
C GLN A 200 15.07 -26.93 -9.36
N ASP A 201 15.24 -27.37 -8.12
CA ASP A 201 16.03 -28.57 -7.79
C ASP A 201 15.37 -29.86 -8.31
N LYS A 202 14.03 -29.91 -8.31
CA LYS A 202 13.25 -31.06 -8.80
C LYS A 202 13.11 -31.10 -10.31
N TRP A 203 13.37 -30.01 -11.02
CA TRP A 203 13.21 -29.96 -12.46
C TRP A 203 14.32 -30.75 -13.16
N ALA A 204 13.99 -31.99 -13.52
CA ALA A 204 14.92 -32.97 -14.10
C ALA A 204 15.31 -32.65 -15.57
N GLU A 205 14.51 -31.85 -16.26
CA GLU A 205 14.78 -31.37 -17.63
C GLU A 205 15.71 -30.16 -17.62
N LYS A 206 16.94 -30.36 -17.15
CA LYS A 206 18.06 -29.50 -17.54
C LYS A 206 18.34 -29.72 -19.04
N PRO A 207 18.70 -28.69 -19.81
CA PRO A 207 18.78 -28.78 -21.26
C PRO A 207 19.71 -29.93 -21.69
N ALA A 208 19.30 -30.68 -22.72
CA ALA A 208 20.12 -31.75 -23.31
C ALA A 208 21.30 -31.17 -24.12
N PHE A 209 21.17 -29.93 -24.59
CA PHE A 209 22.17 -29.20 -25.34
C PHE A 209 22.86 -28.15 -24.44
N GLY A 210 24.16 -27.95 -24.63
CA GLY A 210 24.95 -26.98 -23.85
C GLY A 210 25.48 -27.48 -22.50
N THR A 211 25.12 -28.69 -22.06
CA THR A 211 25.74 -29.37 -20.90
C THR A 211 26.81 -30.37 -21.35
N PRO A 212 27.93 -30.52 -20.63
CA PRO A 212 28.92 -31.56 -20.91
C PRO A 212 28.27 -32.95 -20.97
N LEU A 213 28.67 -33.76 -21.96
CA LEU A 213 28.08 -35.09 -22.19
C LEU A 213 28.14 -35.99 -20.95
N GLU A 214 29.24 -35.95 -20.20
CA GLU A 214 29.42 -36.72 -18.97
C GLU A 214 28.38 -36.38 -17.89
N GLU A 215 28.05 -35.10 -17.73
CA GLU A 215 27.02 -34.64 -16.79
C GLU A 215 25.63 -35.11 -17.25
N HIS A 216 25.35 -35.04 -18.55
CA HIS A 216 24.10 -35.51 -19.14
C HIS A 216 23.90 -37.03 -18.95
N LEU A 217 24.93 -37.83 -19.21
CA LEU A 217 24.89 -39.30 -19.06
C LEU A 217 24.71 -39.71 -17.59
N LYS A 218 25.49 -39.09 -16.69
CA LYS A 218 25.37 -39.34 -15.25
C LYS A 218 23.98 -38.98 -14.70
N ARG A 219 23.37 -37.90 -15.19
CA ARG A 219 22.03 -37.45 -14.80
C ARG A 219 20.92 -38.33 -15.36
N SER A 220 21.01 -38.68 -16.64
CA SER A 220 20.00 -39.50 -17.32
C SER A 220 20.08 -40.98 -16.94
N GLY A 221 21.16 -41.41 -16.28
CA GLY A 221 21.40 -42.81 -15.94
C GLY A 221 21.65 -43.67 -17.18
N ARG A 222 22.16 -43.06 -18.25
CA ARG A 222 22.35 -43.70 -19.56
C ARG A 222 23.82 -43.79 -19.88
N GLU A 223 24.18 -44.83 -20.62
CA GLU A 223 25.54 -45.00 -21.18
C GLU A 223 25.71 -44.21 -22.48
N ILE A 224 24.62 -44.04 -23.24
CA ILE A 224 24.59 -43.29 -24.51
C ILE A 224 23.48 -42.24 -24.43
N ALA A 225 23.78 -41.00 -24.83
CA ALA A 225 22.81 -39.91 -24.83
C ALA A 225 21.73 -40.18 -25.88
N LEU A 226 20.47 -39.89 -25.54
CA LEU A 226 19.32 -40.19 -26.41
C LEU A 226 19.50 -39.70 -27.87
N PRO A 227 20.00 -38.47 -28.12
CA PRO A 227 20.19 -38.02 -29.51
C PRO A 227 21.23 -38.84 -30.27
N ILE A 228 22.31 -39.25 -29.60
CA ILE A 228 23.36 -40.08 -30.21
C ILE A 228 22.83 -41.49 -30.47
N GLU A 229 22.12 -42.09 -29.52
CA GLU A 229 21.53 -43.42 -29.66
C GLU A 229 20.51 -43.44 -30.82
N ALA A 230 19.63 -42.44 -30.91
CA ALA A 230 18.66 -42.35 -32.00
C ALA A 230 19.34 -42.23 -33.37
N CYS A 231 20.40 -41.42 -33.48
CA CYS A 231 21.19 -41.31 -34.72
C CYS A 231 21.86 -42.64 -35.08
N VAL A 232 22.45 -43.34 -34.11
CA VAL A 232 23.10 -44.63 -34.33
C VAL A 232 22.07 -45.69 -34.76
N MET A 233 20.93 -45.79 -34.06
CA MET A 233 19.87 -46.74 -34.44
C MET A 233 19.36 -46.47 -35.86
N LEU A 234 19.13 -45.20 -36.23
CA LEU A 234 18.74 -44.84 -37.59
C LEU A 234 19.79 -45.26 -38.63
N LEU A 235 21.08 -45.06 -38.36
CA LEU A 235 22.17 -45.47 -39.25
C LEU A 235 22.25 -46.99 -39.40
N LEU A 236 22.03 -47.74 -38.32
CA LEU A 236 21.98 -49.20 -38.34
C LEU A 236 20.76 -49.71 -39.16
N GLU A 237 19.62 -49.01 -39.08
CA GLU A 237 18.40 -49.36 -39.80
C GLU A 237 18.42 -48.98 -41.28
N THR A 238 19.03 -47.83 -41.63
CA THR A 238 18.94 -47.24 -42.98
C THR A 238 20.26 -47.18 -43.74
N GLY A 239 21.39 -47.00 -43.05
CA GLY A 239 22.69 -46.70 -43.67
C GLY A 239 23.60 -47.91 -43.89
N MET A 240 23.43 -49.01 -43.16
CA MET A 240 24.32 -50.17 -43.26
C MET A 240 24.07 -51.09 -44.47
N LYS A 241 23.17 -50.72 -45.40
CA LYS A 241 22.90 -51.49 -46.63
C LYS A 241 23.58 -50.94 -47.90
N GLU A 242 24.26 -49.79 -47.85
CA GLU A 242 24.82 -49.16 -49.07
C GLU A 242 26.26 -49.57 -49.42
N GLU A 243 26.89 -50.53 -48.72
CA GLU A 243 28.21 -51.04 -49.12
C GLU A 243 28.17 -52.23 -50.10
N VAL A 244 26.99 -52.73 -50.51
CA VAL A 244 26.90 -53.71 -51.59
C VAL A 244 25.69 -53.46 -52.49
N SER A 245 26.00 -53.09 -53.74
CA SER A 245 25.13 -52.86 -54.90
C SER A 245 24.51 -51.47 -55.01
N GLY A 246 25.04 -50.74 -55.98
CA GLY A 246 24.35 -49.61 -56.57
C GLY A 246 22.99 -50.00 -57.16
N ALA A 247 22.18 -48.95 -57.31
CA ALA A 247 20.86 -48.89 -57.92
C ALA A 247 19.66 -49.07 -56.96
N LEU A 248 18.81 -48.03 -57.06
CA LEU A 248 17.39 -47.95 -56.73
C LEU A 248 17.04 -47.66 -55.26
N TRP A 249 16.78 -46.37 -55.04
CA TRP A 249 15.78 -45.88 -54.10
C TRP A 249 14.40 -46.43 -54.52
N PRO A 250 13.71 -47.19 -53.66
CA PRO A 250 12.27 -47.02 -53.58
C PRO A 250 11.78 -46.78 -52.14
N CYS A 251 10.85 -45.85 -52.07
CA CYS A 251 10.01 -45.46 -50.94
C CYS A 251 9.61 -46.60 -49.99
N LEU A 252 9.85 -46.45 -48.68
CA LEU A 252 9.12 -47.17 -47.62
C LEU A 252 8.89 -46.25 -46.39
N PRO A 253 7.85 -46.51 -45.58
CA PRO A 253 6.99 -45.52 -44.93
C PRO A 253 7.58 -44.94 -43.62
N PRO A 254 7.04 -43.81 -43.12
CA PRO A 254 7.51 -43.21 -41.87
C PRO A 254 7.30 -44.15 -40.67
N PRO A 255 8.25 -44.19 -39.70
CA PRO A 255 8.08 -44.94 -38.48
C PRO A 255 6.89 -44.38 -37.68
N THR A 256 6.12 -45.28 -37.08
CA THR A 256 4.89 -44.98 -36.35
C THR A 256 5.10 -43.92 -35.26
N LEU A 257 4.18 -42.95 -35.27
CA LEU A 257 4.10 -41.68 -34.53
C LEU A 257 4.19 -41.72 -32.98
N HIS A 258 4.58 -42.82 -32.33
CA HIS A 258 4.60 -42.86 -30.85
C HIS A 258 5.96 -42.49 -30.23
N GLY A 259 7.06 -42.40 -31.00
CA GLY A 259 8.38 -42.02 -30.48
C GLY A 259 8.91 -40.66 -30.94
N LEU A 260 8.30 -40.05 -31.96
CA LEU A 260 8.79 -38.81 -32.59
C LEU A 260 8.03 -37.55 -32.16
N THR A 261 6.88 -37.68 -31.50
CA THR A 261 6.14 -36.53 -30.95
C THR A 261 6.93 -35.79 -29.87
N ALA A 262 7.88 -36.47 -29.20
CA ALA A 262 8.78 -35.83 -28.24
C ALA A 262 9.93 -35.03 -28.89
N PHE A 263 10.25 -35.26 -30.17
CA PHE A 263 11.38 -34.60 -30.83
C PHE A 263 10.98 -33.42 -31.73
N GLN A 264 9.67 -33.26 -32.02
CA GLN A 264 9.17 -32.16 -32.86
C GLN A 264 8.67 -30.93 -32.09
N LEU A 265 8.64 -30.94 -30.76
CA LEU A 265 8.21 -29.78 -29.95
C LEU A 265 9.36 -28.91 -29.39
N GLN A 266 10.63 -29.18 -29.78
CA GLN A 266 11.78 -28.48 -29.19
C GLN A 266 12.86 -28.06 -30.21
N LEU A 267 12.48 -27.38 -31.28
CA LEU A 267 13.40 -26.56 -32.09
C LEU A 267 12.71 -25.21 -32.36
N PRO A 268 13.43 -24.07 -32.26
CA PRO A 268 12.85 -22.73 -32.26
C PRO A 268 12.15 -22.34 -33.58
#